data_AF-A0A3R9ZBU4-F1
#
_entry.id   AF-A0A3R9ZBU4-F1
#
_cell.length_a   1.000
_cell.length_b   1.000
_cell.length_c   1.000
_cell.angle_alpha   90.00
_cell.angle_beta   90.00
_cell.angle_gamma   90.00
#
_symmetry.space_group_name_H-M   'P 1'
#
loop_
_entity.id
_entity.type
_entity.pdbx_description
1 polymer ?
#
loop_
_entity_poly.entity_id
_entity_poly.type
_entity_poly.pdbx_seq_one_letter_code
_entity_poly.pdbx_strand_id
1 'polypeptide(L)'
;PLVTGIVVLLIGLTLIKEGLISMGGGYQAMQDHTFASADNLIMSCTVLAIIIVLNRIRIVWIKSSAILIALVIGYILAGFMGYLDFSGLKDAPVIQIPTPMHFGLSFSWGLFIPMAFIYLVTSLEAIGDVTAT
;
A
#
# COMPACT_ATOMS: atom_id res chain seq x y z
N PRO A 1 12.08 22.34 -9.51
CA PRO A 1 12.58 21.32 -8.56
C PRO A 1 12.15 21.51 -7.10
N LEU A 2 12.13 22.73 -6.54
CA LEU A 2 11.76 22.94 -5.13
C LEU A 2 10.27 22.64 -4.86
N VAL A 3 9.35 23.15 -5.68
CA VAL A 3 7.90 22.96 -5.47
C VAL A 3 7.48 21.50 -5.68
N THR A 4 7.90 20.89 -6.79
CA THR A 4 7.58 19.48 -7.10
C THR A 4 8.20 18.53 -6.08
N GLY A 5 9.45 18.75 -5.67
CA GLY A 5 10.12 17.92 -4.67
C GLY A 5 9.47 17.97 -3.29
N ILE A 6 9.04 19.14 -2.82
CA ILE A 6 8.34 19.28 -1.53
C ILE A 6 6.98 18.59 -1.58
N VAL A 7 6.23 18.72 -2.68
CA VAL A 7 4.92 18.07 -2.83
C VAL A 7 5.06 16.54 -2.77
N VAL A 8 5.99 15.96 -3.53
CA VAL A 8 6.23 14.50 -3.52
C VAL A 8 6.68 14.01 -2.14
N LEU A 9 7.57 14.76 -1.47
CA LEU A 9 8.00 14.43 -0.11
C LEU A 9 6.82 14.44 0.88
N LEU A 10 5.94 15.44 0.80
CA LEU A 10 4.77 15.54 1.68
C LEU A 10 3.79 14.38 1.45
N ILE A 11 3.56 13.98 0.20
CA ILE A 11 2.75 12.78 -0.13
C ILE A 11 3.37 11.53 0.50
N GLY A 12 4.68 11.35 0.34
CA GLY A 12 5.39 10.23 0.95
C GLY A 12 5.25 10.22 2.48
N LEU A 13 5.44 11.38 3.11
CA LEU A 13 5.37 11.50 4.57
C LEU A 13 3.96 11.23 5.13
N THR A 14 2.90 11.66 4.42
CA THR A 14 1.52 11.37 4.83
C THR A 14 1.18 9.89 4.67
N LEU A 15 1.69 9.23 3.63
CA LEU A 15 1.49 7.79 3.41
C LEU A 15 2.27 6.89 4.38
N ILE A 16 3.42 7.35 4.89
CA ILE A 16 4.17 6.62 5.92
C ILE A 16 3.30 6.35 7.15
N LYS A 17 2.43 7.30 7.55
CA LYS A 17 1.51 7.12 8.67
C LYS A 17 0.57 5.93 8.43
N GLU A 18 -0.03 5.85 7.25
CA GLU A 18 -0.92 4.74 6.88
C GLU A 18 -0.17 3.40 6.84
N GLY A 19 1.09 3.42 6.34
CA GLY A 19 1.98 2.26 6.39
C GLY A 19 2.24 1.77 7.82
N LEU A 20 2.54 2.68 8.75
CA LEU A 20 2.76 2.34 10.17
C LEU A 20 1.50 1.78 10.85
N ILE A 21 0.32 2.33 10.54
CA ILE A 21 -0.95 1.78 11.03
C ILE A 21 -1.14 0.36 10.51
N SER A 22 -0.85 0.10 9.23
CA SER A 22 -0.90 -1.24 8.65
C SER A 22 0.11 -2.19 9.32
N MET A 23 1.33 -1.73 9.63
CA MET A 23 2.32 -2.55 10.36
C MET A 23 1.86 -2.93 11.76
N GLY A 24 1.07 -2.08 12.42
CA GLY A 24 0.48 -2.35 13.72
C GLY A 24 -0.73 -3.30 13.72
N GLY A 25 -1.15 -3.82 12.56
CA GLY A 25 -2.34 -4.68 12.42
C GLY A 25 -3.56 -3.98 11.83
N GLY A 26 -3.40 -2.72 11.38
CA GLY A 26 -4.45 -1.96 10.72
C GLY A 26 -5.48 -1.35 11.67
N TYR A 27 -6.51 -0.73 11.09
CA TYR A 27 -7.56 -0.04 11.84
C TYR A 27 -8.42 -0.99 12.69
N GLN A 28 -8.55 -2.27 12.30
CA GLN A 28 -9.28 -3.28 13.08
C GLN A 28 -8.56 -3.59 14.41
N ALA A 29 -7.25 -3.83 14.38
CA ALA A 29 -6.47 -4.07 15.60
C ALA A 29 -6.47 -2.87 16.58
N MET A 30 -6.62 -1.64 16.05
CA MET A 30 -6.78 -0.44 16.89
C MET A 30 -8.13 -0.40 17.63
N GLN A 31 -9.19 -0.92 17.01
CA GLN A 31 -10.51 -1.05 17.64
C GLN A 31 -10.52 -2.18 18.67
N ASP A 32 -9.83 -3.28 18.38
CA ASP A 32 -9.77 -4.46 19.26
C ASP A 32 -8.71 -4.35 20.38
N HIS A 33 -8.07 -3.19 20.54
CA HIS A 33 -6.97 -2.94 21.48
C HIS A 33 -5.76 -3.89 21.33
N THR A 34 -5.60 -4.50 20.15
CA THR A 34 -4.47 -5.38 19.80
C THR A 34 -3.46 -4.71 18.87
N PHE A 35 -3.54 -3.39 18.72
CA PHE A 35 -2.62 -2.61 17.90
C PHE A 35 -1.17 -2.77 18.37
N ALA A 36 -0.27 -2.99 17.41
CA ALA A 36 1.15 -3.22 17.65
C ALA A 36 1.42 -4.41 18.60
N SER A 37 0.56 -5.45 18.55
CA SER A 37 0.84 -6.74 19.18
C SER A 37 2.17 -7.32 18.69
N ALA A 38 2.78 -8.19 19.50
CA ALA A 38 4.06 -8.82 19.17
C ALA A 38 4.01 -9.53 17.81
N ASP A 39 2.91 -10.23 17.51
CA ASP A 39 2.73 -10.98 16.26
C ASP A 39 2.70 -10.05 15.04
N ASN A 40 1.95 -8.94 15.10
CA ASN A 40 1.87 -7.96 14.01
C ASN A 40 3.22 -7.27 13.77
N LEU A 41 3.94 -6.93 14.85
CA LEU A 41 5.25 -6.31 14.76
C LEU A 41 6.30 -7.28 14.23
N ILE A 42 6.31 -8.54 14.67
CA ILE A 42 7.24 -9.56 14.16
C ILE A 42 7.01 -9.78 12.67
N MET A 43 5.76 -9.91 12.24
CA MET A 43 5.39 -10.06 10.83
C MET A 43 5.87 -8.89 9.97
N SER A 44 5.49 -7.66 10.36
CA SER A 44 5.83 -6.46 9.60
C SER A 44 7.33 -6.16 9.60
N CYS A 45 8.01 -6.33 10.74
CA CYS A 45 9.47 -6.20 10.83
C CYS A 45 10.20 -7.27 10.01
N THR A 46 9.68 -8.50 9.93
CA THR A 46 10.26 -9.55 9.09
C THR A 46 10.21 -9.17 7.62
N VAL A 47 9.05 -8.72 7.13
CA VAL A 47 8.91 -8.22 5.75
C VAL A 47 9.86 -7.05 5.49
N LEU A 48 9.90 -6.07 6.39
CA LEU A 48 10.82 -4.93 6.28
C LEU A 48 12.29 -5.35 6.25
N ALA A 49 12.70 -6.27 7.13
CA ALA A 49 14.05 -6.80 7.17
C ALA A 49 14.43 -7.49 5.86
N ILE A 50 13.52 -8.28 5.28
CA ILE A 50 13.73 -8.91 3.97
C ILE A 50 13.91 -7.85 2.89
N ILE A 51 13.07 -6.81 2.85
CA ILE A 51 13.20 -5.70 1.89
C ILE A 51 14.60 -5.05 1.99
N ILE A 52 15.07 -4.79 3.22
CA ILE A 52 16.38 -4.18 3.48
C ILE A 52 17.53 -5.10 3.01
N VAL A 53 17.45 -6.39 3.34
CA VAL A 53 18.47 -7.38 2.95
C VAL A 53 18.53 -7.52 1.42
N LEU A 54 17.38 -7.65 0.75
CA LEU A 54 17.31 -7.77 -0.71
C LEU A 54 17.80 -6.51 -1.42
N ASN A 55 17.51 -5.31 -0.89
CA ASN A 55 18.03 -4.06 -1.44
C ASN A 55 19.54 -3.88 -1.32
N ARG A 56 20.18 -4.59 -0.38
CA ARG A 56 21.65 -4.58 -0.21
C ARG A 56 22.36 -5.46 -1.25
N ILE A 57 21.66 -6.38 -1.90
CA ILE A 57 22.25 -7.27 -2.91
C ILE A 57 22.59 -6.45 -4.17
N ARG A 58 23.78 -6.69 -4.75
CA ARG A 58 24.29 -5.93 -5.91
C ARG A 58 23.59 -6.21 -7.24
N ILE A 59 22.62 -7.12 -7.26
CA ILE A 59 21.90 -7.53 -8.48
C ILE A 59 20.71 -6.60 -8.69
N VAL A 60 20.74 -5.82 -9.77
CA VAL A 60 19.73 -4.79 -10.09
C VAL A 60 18.31 -5.36 -10.11
N TRP A 61 18.10 -6.52 -10.74
CA TRP A 61 16.80 -7.19 -10.81
C TRP A 61 16.22 -7.57 -9.44
N ILE A 62 17.08 -7.97 -8.50
CA ILE A 62 16.65 -8.33 -7.13
C ILE A 62 16.23 -7.09 -6.38
N LYS A 63 16.97 -5.99 -6.50
CA LYS A 63 16.61 -4.71 -5.87
C LYS A 63 15.26 -4.21 -6.36
N SER A 64 15.04 -4.23 -7.68
CA SER A 64 13.77 -3.78 -8.27
C SER A 64 12.57 -4.65 -7.87
N SER A 65 12.80 -5.92 -7.55
CA SER A 65 11.74 -6.88 -7.17
C SER A 65 11.63 -7.11 -5.67
N ALA A 66 12.43 -6.41 -4.85
CA ALA A 66 12.59 -6.69 -3.42
C ALA A 66 11.24 -6.62 -2.66
N ILE A 67 10.42 -5.61 -2.97
CA ILE A 67 9.11 -5.43 -2.34
C ILE A 67 8.19 -6.61 -2.66
N LEU A 68 8.16 -7.06 -3.92
CA LEU A 68 7.33 -8.19 -4.35
C LEU A 68 7.77 -9.50 -3.67
N ILE A 69 9.07 -9.78 -3.63
CA ILE A 69 9.60 -10.99 -2.99
C ILE A 69 9.29 -10.98 -1.49
N ALA A 70 9.51 -9.85 -0.82
CA ALA A 70 9.21 -9.71 0.60
C ALA A 70 7.71 -9.86 0.90
N LEU A 71 6.84 -9.33 0.03
CA LEU A 71 5.39 -9.50 0.14
C LEU A 71 4.99 -10.97 0.04
N VAL A 72 5.54 -11.72 -0.92
CA VAL A 72 5.26 -13.16 -1.07
C VAL A 72 5.70 -13.93 0.18
N ILE A 73 6.89 -13.66 0.71
CA ILE A 73 7.38 -14.30 1.93
C ILE A 73 6.50 -13.93 3.13
N GLY A 74 6.13 -12.65 3.26
CA GLY A 74 5.21 -12.18 4.30
C GLY A 74 3.84 -12.82 4.24
N TYR A 75 3.30 -13.02 3.03
CA TYR A 75 2.03 -13.72 2.83
C TYR A 75 2.11 -15.20 3.25
N ILE A 76 3.21 -15.88 2.91
CA ILE A 76 3.47 -17.25 3.35
C ILE A 76 3.56 -17.32 4.89
N LEU A 77 4.28 -16.38 5.52
CA LEU A 77 4.38 -16.26 6.98
C LEU A 77 2.99 -16.06 7.62
N ALA A 78 2.17 -15.17 7.04
CA ALA A 78 0.79 -14.93 7.49
C ALA A 78 -0.05 -16.21 7.43
N GLY A 79 0.15 -17.04 6.41
CA GLY A 79 -0.47 -18.36 6.28
C GLY A 79 -0.08 -19.31 7.41
N PHE A 80 1.20 -19.39 7.75
CA PHE A 80 1.66 -20.21 8.88
C PHE A 80 1.14 -19.72 10.24
N MET A 81 0.92 -18.42 10.38
CA MET A 81 0.36 -17.82 11.60
C MET A 81 -1.18 -17.87 11.65
N GLY A 82 -1.84 -18.37 10.61
CA GLY A 82 -3.30 -18.54 10.58
C GLY A 82 -4.10 -17.26 10.31
N TYR A 83 -3.47 -16.20 9.81
CA TYR A 83 -4.15 -14.93 9.48
C TYR A 83 -4.90 -14.97 8.13
N LEU A 84 -4.78 -16.05 7.36
CA LEU A 84 -5.43 -16.17 6.05
C LEU A 84 -6.84 -16.73 6.17
N ASP A 85 -7.84 -15.93 5.79
CA ASP A 85 -9.22 -16.37 5.64
C ASP A 85 -9.57 -16.61 4.16
N PHE A 86 -9.88 -17.88 3.84
CA PHE A 86 -10.27 -18.30 2.48
C PHE A 86 -11.79 -18.46 2.31
N SER A 87 -12.60 -18.05 3.30
CA SER A 87 -14.05 -18.21 3.26
C SER A 87 -14.67 -17.51 2.04
N GLY A 88 -14.20 -16.31 1.71
CA GLY A 88 -14.67 -15.55 0.54
C GLY A 88 -14.25 -16.12 -0.82
N LEU A 89 -13.30 -17.06 -0.86
CA LEU A 89 -12.85 -17.66 -2.12
C LEU A 89 -13.85 -18.69 -2.66
N LYS A 90 -14.66 -19.30 -1.79
CA LYS A 90 -15.64 -20.33 -2.18
C LYS A 90 -16.76 -19.78 -3.05
N ASP A 91 -17.18 -18.55 -2.78
CA ASP A 91 -18.27 -17.87 -3.48
C ASP A 91 -17.78 -16.94 -4.60
N ALA A 92 -16.46 -16.80 -4.74
CA ALA A 92 -15.86 -15.91 -5.72
C ALA A 92 -15.92 -16.53 -7.15
N PRO A 93 -16.38 -15.77 -8.15
CA PRO A 93 -16.36 -16.24 -9.53
C PRO A 93 -14.92 -16.35 -10.05
N VAL A 94 -14.61 -17.44 -10.76
CA VAL A 94 -13.28 -17.66 -11.39
C VAL A 94 -12.96 -16.59 -12.44
N ILE A 95 -14.00 -16.04 -13.08
CA ILE A 95 -13.88 -14.94 -14.05
C ILE A 95 -14.83 -13.84 -13.61
N GLN A 96 -14.27 -12.66 -13.34
CA GLN A 96 -15.04 -11.47 -13.00
C GLN A 96 -15.03 -10.49 -14.17
N ILE A 97 -16.16 -10.36 -14.85
CA ILE A 97 -16.32 -9.37 -15.92
C ILE A 97 -16.59 -8.01 -15.24
N PRO A 98 -15.82 -6.95 -15.56
CA PRO A 98 -16.04 -5.64 -14.95
C PRO A 98 -17.43 -5.14 -15.32
N THR A 99 -18.27 -4.93 -14.31
CA THR A 99 -19.61 -4.37 -14.50
C THR A 99 -19.48 -2.86 -14.70
N PRO A 100 -19.77 -2.32 -15.90
CA PRO A 100 -19.71 -0.88 -16.10
C PRO A 100 -20.70 -0.19 -15.16
N MET A 101 -20.29 0.95 -14.59
CA MET A 101 -21.12 1.72 -13.66
C MET A 101 -21.61 0.93 -12.42
N HIS A 102 -20.79 0.03 -11.87
CA HIS A 102 -21.14 -0.71 -10.64
C HIS A 102 -21.65 0.21 -9.50
N PHE A 103 -21.04 1.38 -9.35
CA PHE A 103 -21.39 2.38 -8.33
C PHE A 103 -22.41 3.43 -8.83
N GLY A 104 -22.89 3.31 -10.07
CA GLY A 104 -23.75 4.31 -10.71
C GLY A 104 -23.03 5.60 -11.12
N LEU A 105 -23.81 6.58 -11.56
CA LEU A 105 -23.35 7.94 -11.83
C LEU A 105 -23.95 8.89 -10.80
N SER A 106 -23.09 9.52 -10.00
CA SER A 106 -23.49 10.54 -9.04
C SER A 106 -22.46 11.65 -8.99
N PHE A 107 -22.91 12.91 -8.95
CA PHE A 107 -22.02 14.05 -8.80
C PHE A 107 -22.23 14.70 -7.43
N SER A 108 -21.15 14.80 -6.65
CA SER A 108 -21.16 15.47 -5.36
C SER A 108 -20.39 16.79 -5.46
N TRP A 109 -21.12 17.91 -5.36
CA TRP A 109 -20.51 19.23 -5.31
C TRP A 109 -19.52 19.39 -4.14
N GLY A 110 -19.77 18.71 -3.02
CA GLY A 110 -18.87 18.72 -1.86
C GLY A 110 -17.53 18.02 -2.11
N LEU A 111 -17.48 17.06 -3.03
CA LEU A 111 -16.25 16.33 -3.39
C LEU A 111 -15.53 16.95 -4.59
N PHE A 112 -16.17 17.87 -5.32
CA PHE A 112 -15.59 18.51 -6.51
C PHE A 112 -14.26 19.20 -6.20
N ILE A 113 -14.24 20.05 -5.15
CA ILE A 113 -13.03 20.81 -4.79
C ILE A 113 -11.90 19.89 -4.29
N PRO A 114 -12.12 18.98 -3.31
CA PRO A 114 -11.07 18.03 -2.91
C PRO A 114 -10.50 17.22 -4.07
N MET A 115 -11.36 16.73 -4.97
CA MET A 115 -10.92 15.94 -6.11
C MET A 115 -10.10 16.77 -7.11
N ALA A 116 -10.47 18.04 -7.35
CA ALA A 116 -9.71 18.94 -8.19
C ALA A 116 -8.27 19.16 -7.66
N PHE A 117 -8.12 19.28 -6.34
CA PHE A 117 -6.79 19.36 -5.70
C PHE A 117 -6.00 18.06 -5.82
N ILE A 118 -6.63 16.89 -5.63
CA ILE A 118 -5.97 15.59 -5.81
C ILE A 118 -5.42 15.47 -7.24
N TYR A 119 -6.22 15.81 -8.26
CA TYR A 119 -5.78 15.79 -9.65
C TYR A 119 -4.62 16.75 -9.95
N LEU A 120 -4.64 17.95 -9.36
CA LEU A 120 -3.54 18.89 -9.48
C LEU A 120 -2.25 18.29 -8.92
N VAL A 121 -2.32 17.70 -7.72
CA VAL A 121 -1.17 17.05 -7.07
C VAL A 121 -0.64 15.88 -7.90
N THR A 122 -1.51 15.02 -8.43
CA THR A 122 -1.11 13.91 -9.32
C THR A 122 -0.43 14.43 -10.60
N SER A 123 -0.89 15.54 -11.16
CA SER A 123 -0.23 16.16 -12.32
C SER A 123 1.18 16.65 -11.97
N LEU A 124 1.37 17.28 -10.79
CA LEU A 124 2.69 17.70 -10.31
C LEU A 124 3.63 16.52 -10.06
N GLU A 125 3.11 15.43 -9.51
CA GLU A 125 3.85 14.17 -9.32
C GLU A 125 4.30 13.59 -10.68
N ALA A 126 3.39 13.50 -11.65
CA ALA A 126 3.70 13.01 -12.99
C ALA A 126 4.76 13.86 -13.71
N ILE A 127 4.71 15.18 -13.59
CA ILE A 127 5.76 16.07 -14.12
C ILE A 127 7.10 15.80 -13.43
N GLY A 128 7.08 15.56 -12.11
CA GLY A 128 8.27 15.20 -11.34
C GLY A 128 8.90 13.90 -11.83
N ASP A 129 8.08 12.86 -12.04
CA ASP A 129 8.51 11.53 -12.47
C ASP A 129 9.11 11.54 -13.88
N VAL A 130 8.45 12.20 -14.85
CA VAL A 130 8.95 12.36 -16.22
C VAL A 130 10.24 13.17 -16.27
N THR A 131 10.41 14.18 -15.40
CA THR A 131 11.65 14.97 -15.36
C THR A 131 12.82 14.18 -14.75
N ALA A 132 12.52 13.20 -13.90
CA ALA A 132 13.52 12.36 -13.24
C ALA A 132 13.95 11.15 -14.07
N THR A 133 13.11 10.69 -15.01
CA THR A 133 13.38 9.62 -15.98
C THR A 133 14.21 10.14 -17.15
#